data_AF-A0A7S0T674-F1
#
_entry.id   AF-A0A7S0T674-F1
#
_cell.length_a   1.000
_cell.length_b   1.000
_cell.length_c   1.000
_cell.angle_alpha   90.00
_cell.angle_beta   90.00
_cell.angle_gamma   90.00
#
_symmetry.space_group_name_H-M   'P 1'
#
loop_
_entity.id
_entity.type
_entity.pdbx_description
1 polymer ?
#
loop_
_entity_poly.entity_id
_entity_poly.type
_entity_poly.pdbx_seq_one_letter_code
_entity_poly.pdbx_strand_id
1 'polypeptide(L)'
;VVEEDTRRRLERKRRREESAGTADASVPAESGSDDEPVRLSVPFEACLGAFSASEEIEGFYSTATRSKVSAFKSVRVRTMPPMLVVHMRRYTVERDWTIRKLDASVE
;
A
#
# COMPACT_ATOMS: atom_id res chain seq x y z
N VAL A 1 0.23 -37.31 -15.78
CA VAL A 1 1.61 -36.78 -15.81
C VAL A 1 1.65 -35.31 -15.40
N VAL A 2 1.04 -34.38 -16.16
CA VAL A 2 1.07 -32.93 -15.82
C VAL A 2 0.47 -32.58 -14.45
N GLU A 3 -0.60 -33.28 -14.05
CA GLU A 3 -1.27 -33.06 -12.75
C GLU A 3 -0.51 -33.61 -11.54
N GLU A 4 0.40 -34.56 -11.74
CA GLU A 4 1.24 -35.10 -10.65
C GLU A 4 2.47 -34.20 -10.41
N ASP A 5 2.97 -33.56 -11.46
CA ASP A 5 4.04 -32.58 -11.38
C ASP A 5 3.63 -31.32 -10.60
N THR A 6 2.38 -30.87 -10.73
CA THR A 6 1.86 -29.71 -9.98
C THR A 6 1.72 -30.01 -8.49
N ARG A 7 1.25 -31.21 -8.13
CA ARG A 7 1.16 -31.67 -6.74
C ARG A 7 2.52 -31.77 -6.06
N ARG A 8 3.53 -32.33 -6.75
CA ARG A 8 4.91 -32.41 -6.25
C ARG A 8 5.55 -31.03 -6.05
N ARG A 9 5.23 -30.05 -6.89
CA ARG A 9 5.70 -28.66 -6.74
C ARG A 9 5.07 -27.96 -5.54
N LEU A 10 3.79 -28.20 -5.28
CA LEU A 10 3.07 -27.65 -4.12
C LEU A 10 3.58 -28.24 -2.80
N GLU A 11 3.85 -29.54 -2.74
CA GLU A 11 4.42 -30.19 -1.54
C GLU A 11 5.83 -29.68 -1.22
N ARG A 12 6.67 -29.47 -2.25
CA ARG A 12 8.00 -28.86 -2.07
C ARG A 12 7.91 -27.42 -1.56
N LYS A 13 6.91 -26.66 -2.00
CA LYS A 13 6.69 -25.27 -1.57
C LYS A 13 6.25 -25.21 -0.11
N ARG A 14 5.31 -26.09 0.29
CA ARG A 14 4.83 -26.19 1.67
C ARG A 14 5.94 -26.58 2.64
N ARG A 15 6.80 -27.53 2.25
CA ARG A 15 7.96 -27.93 3.08
C ARG A 15 8.99 -26.80 3.27
N ARG A 16 9.08 -25.88 2.29
CA ARG A 16 9.96 -24.70 2.36
C ARG A 16 9.37 -23.61 3.25
N GLU A 17 8.05 -23.42 3.20
CA GLU A 17 7.30 -22.50 4.07
C GLU A 17 7.31 -22.96 5.53
N GLU A 18 7.17 -24.27 5.79
CA GLU A 18 7.28 -24.86 7.14
C GLU A 18 8.70 -24.69 7.73
N SER A 19 9.76 -24.80 6.92
CA SER A 19 11.14 -24.56 7.38
C SER A 19 11.51 -23.08 7.54
N ALA A 20 10.77 -22.17 6.90
CA ALA A 20 10.98 -20.73 7.02
C ALA A 20 10.21 -20.12 8.22
N GLY A 21 9.24 -20.87 8.78
CA GLY A 21 8.39 -20.42 9.89
C GLY A 21 9.00 -20.48 11.30
N THR A 22 10.29 -20.84 11.46
CA THR A 22 10.92 -21.05 12.78
C THR A 22 12.19 -20.22 13.01
N ALA A 23 12.45 -19.18 12.19
CA ALA A 23 13.70 -18.41 12.27
C ALA A 23 13.57 -16.94 12.73
N ASP A 24 12.44 -16.52 13.28
CA ASP A 24 12.34 -15.21 13.96
C ASP A 24 11.43 -15.31 15.20
N ALA A 25 11.96 -15.94 16.24
CA ALA A 25 11.35 -15.98 17.57
C ALA A 25 12.45 -16.09 18.64
N SER A 26 13.23 -15.01 18.82
CA SER A 26 14.03 -14.85 20.03
C SER A 26 14.37 -13.39 20.31
N VAL A 27 13.46 -12.67 20.98
CA VAL A 27 13.84 -11.65 21.96
C VAL A 27 12.92 -11.85 23.18
N PRO A 28 13.42 -12.30 24.34
CA PRO A 28 12.65 -12.27 25.58
C PRO A 28 12.87 -10.90 26.24
N ALA A 29 11.80 -10.12 26.38
CA ALA A 29 11.79 -8.93 27.21
C ALA A 29 10.63 -9.04 28.20
N GLU A 30 10.95 -9.32 29.45
CA GLU A 30 10.01 -9.19 30.57
C GLU A 30 9.98 -7.74 31.08
N SER A 31 8.78 -7.34 31.53
CA SER A 31 8.41 -6.20 32.38
C SER A 31 8.30 -4.79 31.76
N GLY A 32 7.06 -4.30 31.63
CA GLY A 32 6.75 -2.86 31.62
C GLY A 32 5.63 -2.43 30.65
N SER A 33 4.43 -2.18 31.20
CA SER A 33 3.24 -1.49 30.63
C SER A 33 2.52 -2.11 29.42
N ASP A 34 1.19 -2.19 29.52
CA ASP A 34 0.22 -2.27 28.42
C ASP A 34 0.40 -1.11 27.41
N ASP A 35 1.48 -1.13 26.63
CA ASP A 35 1.67 -0.22 25.50
C ASP A 35 0.97 -0.85 24.28
N GLU A 36 -0.35 -0.71 24.24
CA GLU A 36 -1.12 -1.02 23.02
C GLU A 36 -0.50 -0.20 21.88
N PRO A 37 -0.13 -0.82 20.73
CA PRO A 37 0.58 -0.09 19.68
C PRO A 37 -0.29 1.07 19.19
N VAL A 38 0.16 2.29 19.47
CA VAL A 38 -0.52 3.53 19.10
C VAL A 38 -0.61 3.60 17.58
N ARG A 39 -1.82 3.42 17.05
CA ARG A 39 -2.09 3.53 15.62
C ARG A 39 -2.21 5.00 15.25
N LEU A 40 -1.64 5.39 14.11
CA LEU A 40 -1.86 6.74 13.57
C LEU A 40 -3.35 6.90 13.23
N SER A 41 -4.04 7.81 13.91
CA SER A 41 -5.41 8.19 13.54
C SER A 41 -5.36 9.21 12.41
N VAL A 42 -6.01 8.89 11.28
CA VAL A 42 -6.09 9.74 10.10
C VAL A 42 -7.56 9.98 9.77
N PRO A 43 -8.04 11.23 9.76
CA PRO A 43 -9.42 11.51 9.39
C PRO A 43 -9.66 11.23 7.91
N PHE A 44 -10.76 10.55 7.58
CA PHE A 44 -11.13 10.21 6.20
C PHE A 44 -11.26 11.45 5.31
N GLU A 45 -11.73 12.57 5.86
CA GLU A 45 -11.81 13.85 5.15
C GLU A 45 -10.45 14.31 4.63
N ALA A 46 -9.37 14.14 5.41
CA ALA A 46 -8.04 14.49 4.97
C ALA A 46 -7.57 13.61 3.80
N CYS A 47 -7.90 12.32 3.80
CA CYS A 47 -7.63 11.44 2.67
C CYS A 47 -8.37 11.87 1.40
N LEU A 48 -9.64 12.28 1.54
CA LEU A 48 -10.45 12.75 0.41
C LEU A 48 -9.95 14.11 -0.11
N GLY A 49 -9.55 15.01 0.79
CA GLY A 49 -8.92 16.28 0.46
C GLY A 49 -7.63 16.07 -0.33
N ALA A 50 -6.75 15.19 0.15
CA ALA A 50 -5.52 14.81 -0.54
C ALA A 50 -5.77 14.17 -1.91
N PHE A 51 -6.83 13.36 -2.06
CA PHE A 51 -7.21 12.75 -3.34
C PHE A 51 -7.64 13.80 -4.39
N SER A 52 -8.34 14.85 -3.94
CA SER A 52 -8.85 15.92 -4.83
C SER A 52 -7.90 17.10 -5.04
N ALA A 53 -6.81 17.14 -4.28
CA ALA A 53 -5.80 18.19 -4.34
C ALA A 53 -5.15 18.27 -5.73
N SER A 54 -4.66 19.47 -6.07
CA SER A 54 -3.92 19.69 -7.31
C SER A 54 -2.47 19.24 -7.14
N GLU A 55 -2.04 18.27 -7.95
CA GLU A 55 -0.67 17.76 -8.01
C GLU A 55 0.06 18.43 -9.17
N GLU A 56 1.28 18.95 -8.91
CA GLU A 56 2.14 19.48 -9.96
C GLU A 56 2.93 18.34 -10.62
N ILE A 57 2.91 18.32 -11.96
CA ILE A 57 3.61 17.36 -12.79
C ILE A 57 4.65 18.12 -13.60
N GLU A 58 5.91 17.87 -13.28
CA GLU A 58 7.04 18.43 -14.02
C GLU A 58 7.27 17.69 -15.34
N GLY A 59 7.81 18.42 -16.33
CA GLY A 59 8.22 17.83 -17.62
C GLY A 59 7.07 17.44 -18.55
N PHE A 60 5.86 17.95 -18.30
CA PHE A 60 4.69 17.72 -19.16
C PHE A 60 4.88 18.40 -20.52
N TYR A 61 4.70 17.65 -21.62
CA TYR A 61 4.80 18.20 -22.97
C TYR A 61 3.48 18.85 -23.40
N SER A 62 3.46 20.17 -23.53
CA SER A 62 2.26 20.92 -23.95
C SER A 62 2.23 21.10 -25.46
N THR A 63 1.19 20.59 -26.12
CA THR A 63 0.99 20.77 -27.57
C THR A 63 0.69 22.21 -27.96
N ALA A 64 0.14 23.01 -27.05
CA ALA A 64 -0.12 24.43 -27.25
C ALA A 64 1.19 25.25 -27.31
N THR A 65 2.17 24.91 -26.47
CA THR A 65 3.46 25.64 -26.37
C THR A 65 4.59 24.95 -27.14
N ARG A 66 4.37 23.69 -27.58
CA ARG A 66 5.37 22.81 -28.22
C ARG A 66 6.65 22.62 -27.39
N SER A 67 6.53 22.70 -26.07
CA SER A 67 7.64 22.64 -25.11
C SER A 67 7.25 21.86 -23.85
N LYS A 68 8.24 21.50 -23.03
CA LYS A 68 8.02 20.92 -21.71
C LYS A 68 7.75 22.02 -20.69
N VAL A 69 6.66 21.87 -19.94
CA VAL A 69 6.19 22.81 -18.92
C VAL A 69 5.77 22.03 -17.66
N SER A 70 5.52 22.71 -16.55
CA SER A 70 4.80 22.10 -15.43
C SER A 70 3.29 22.16 -15.69
N ALA A 71 2.60 21.08 -15.33
CA ALA A 71 1.15 20.98 -15.46
C ALA A 71 0.52 20.63 -14.12
N PHE A 72 -0.71 21.06 -13.91
CA PHE A 72 -1.47 20.75 -12.70
C PHE A 72 -2.51 19.67 -13.00
N LYS A 73 -2.51 18.60 -12.22
CA LYS A 73 -3.46 17.50 -12.31
C LYS A 73 -4.34 17.49 -11.07
N SER A 74 -5.66 17.43 -11.28
CA SER A 74 -6.62 17.20 -10.20
C SER A 74 -7.59 16.10 -10.63
N VAL A 75 -8.12 15.38 -9.65
CA VAL A 75 -9.07 14.28 -9.87
C VAL A 75 -10.38 14.63 -9.18
N ARG A 76 -11.50 14.45 -9.89
CA ARG A 76 -12.85 14.72 -9.38
C ARG A 76 -13.82 13.63 -9.82
N VAL A 77 -14.80 13.36 -8.98
CA VAL A 77 -15.93 12.51 -9.34
C VAL A 77 -16.91 13.35 -10.14
N ARG A 78 -17.03 13.07 -11.44
CA ARG A 78 -17.94 13.82 -12.32
C ARG A 78 -19.41 13.45 -12.08
N THR A 79 -19.69 12.17 -11.90
CA THR A 79 -21.04 11.64 -11.68
C THR A 79 -20.97 10.61 -10.56
N MET A 80 -21.83 10.75 -9.55
CA MET A 80 -21.85 9.83 -8.41
C MET A 80 -22.56 8.53 -8.77
N PRO A 81 -21.91 7.35 -8.66
CA PRO A 81 -22.57 6.07 -8.84
C PRO A 81 -23.53 5.76 -7.67
N PRO A 82 -24.49 4.82 -7.85
CA PRO A 82 -25.38 4.39 -6.77
C PRO A 82 -24.64 3.69 -5.62
N MET A 83 -23.46 3.13 -5.88
CA MET A 83 -22.57 2.56 -4.88
C MET A 83 -21.13 2.95 -5.20
N LEU A 84 -20.44 3.53 -4.23
CA LEU A 84 -19.05 3.95 -4.35
C LEU A 84 -18.18 3.07 -3.46
N VAL A 85 -17.26 2.32 -4.07
CA VAL A 85 -16.28 1.52 -3.34
C VAL A 85 -14.99 2.33 -3.21
N VAL A 86 -14.49 2.45 -1.99
CA VAL A 86 -13.25 3.17 -1.69
C VAL A 86 -12.16 2.18 -1.29
N HIS A 87 -11.02 2.25 -1.99
CA HIS A 87 -9.84 1.46 -1.65
C HIS A 87 -8.78 2.33 -0.98
N MET A 88 -8.42 1.98 0.26
CA MET A 88 -7.39 2.69 1.01
C MET A 88 -6.00 2.22 0.60
N ARG A 89 -5.17 3.15 0.10
CA ARG A 89 -3.77 2.89 -0.26
C ARG A 89 -2.89 2.83 1.00
N ARG A 90 -2.99 1.72 1.73
CA ARG A 90 -2.28 1.50 3.02
C ARG A 90 -0.95 0.77 2.87
N TYR A 91 -0.32 0.87 1.70
CA TYR A 91 0.98 0.28 1.44
C TYR A 91 1.89 1.33 0.83
N THR A 92 3.10 1.43 1.36
CA THR A 92 4.13 2.34 0.85
C THR A 92 5.32 1.54 0.35
N VAL A 93 6.06 2.12 -0.58
CA VAL A 93 7.33 1.58 -1.05
C VAL A 93 8.43 2.32 -0.30
N GLU A 94 9.30 1.58 0.37
CA GLU A 94 10.49 2.14 1.03
C GLU A 94 11.59 2.40 0.00
N ARG A 95 12.68 3.09 0.41
CA ARG A 95 13.83 3.36 -0.46
C ARG A 95 14.48 2.09 -1.01
N ASP A 96 14.38 1.00 -0.27
CA ASP A 96 14.89 -0.32 -0.65
C ASP A 96 13.93 -1.10 -1.57
N TRP A 97 12.92 -0.43 -2.13
CA TRP A 97 11.86 -1.02 -2.98
C TRP A 97 11.03 -2.12 -2.30
N THR A 98 11.09 -2.20 -0.98
CA THR A 98 10.28 -3.11 -0.17
C THR A 98 8.90 -2.50 0.08
N ILE A 99 7.86 -3.33 0.00
CA ILE A 99 6.49 -2.90 0.31
C ILE A 99 6.28 -3.01 1.81
N ARG A 100 5.94 -1.89 2.46
CA ARG A 100 5.56 -1.85 3.87
C ARG A 100 4.09 -1.53 4.04
N LYS A 101 3.44 -2.19 5.01
CA LYS A 101 2.07 -1.90 5.41
C LYS A 101 2.04 -0.66 6.31
N LEU A 102 1.09 0.23 6.06
CA LEU A 102 0.80 1.39 6.89
C LEU A 102 -0.28 1.04 7.93
N ASP A 103 0.13 0.94 9.20
CA ASP A 103 -0.77 0.75 10.33
C ASP A 103 -1.32 2.10 10.82
N ALA A 104 -2.31 2.60 10.07
CA ALA A 104 -3.13 3.75 10.43
C ALA A 104 -4.60 3.34 10.64
N SER A 105 -5.27 3.94 11.62
CA SER A 105 -6.73 3.89 11.75
C SER A 105 -7.30 5.05 10.96
N VAL A 106 -8.28 4.77 10.09
CA VAL A 106 -9.00 5.81 9.34
C VAL A 106 -10.40 5.89 9.91
N GLU A 107 -10.77 7.05 10.42
CA GLU A 107 -12.09 7.37 10.97
C GLU A 107 -12.90 8.23 10.01
#